data_AF-A0A800CY03-F1
#
_entry.id   AF-A0A800CY03-F1
#
_cell.length_a   1.000
_cell.length_b   1.000
_cell.length_c   1.000
_cell.angle_alpha   90.00
_cell.angle_beta   90.00
_cell.angle_gamma   90.00
#
_symmetry.space_group_name_H-M   'P 1'
#
loop_
_entity.id
_entity.type
_entity.pdbx_description
1 polymer ?
#
loop_
_entity_poly.entity_id
_entity_poly.type
_entity_poly.pdbx_seq_one_letter_code
_entity_poly.pdbx_strand_id
1 'polypeptide(L)' 'MGLALDEPKDNDNVYDQDDLTFLVEEGLMNTCGAIRVEFIDAGPRSGFGITSTNSIGGGGCSSGSCGSGGCG' A
#
# COMPACT_ATOMS: atom_id res chain seq x y z
N MET A 1 4.16 -4.32 1.94
CA MET A 1 2.81 -3.72 2.13
C MET A 1 1.84 -4.30 1.12
N GLY A 2 0.61 -4.66 1.53
CA GLY A 2 -0.43 -5.16 0.62
C GLY A 2 -1.74 -4.39 0.81
N LEU A 3 -2.53 -4.25 -0.26
CA LEU A 3 -3.85 -3.63 -0.21
C LEU A 3 -4.93 -4.71 -0.24
N ALA A 4 -5.95 -4.54 0.59
CA ALA A 4 -7.14 -5.38 0.61
C ALA A 4 -8.39 -4.51 0.72
N LEU A 5 -9.52 -5.04 0.25
CA LEU A 5 -10.83 -4.42 0.43
C LEU A 5 -11.42 -4.96 1.73
N ASP A 6 -11.54 -4.10 2.75
CA ASP A 6 -12.08 -4.45 4.07
C ASP A 6 -12.99 -3.32 4.59
N GLU A 7 -13.78 -3.61 5.62
CA GLU A 7 -14.64 -2.65 6.30
C GLU A 7 -13.84 -1.81 7.33
N PRO A 8 -14.20 -0.54 7.57
CA PRO A 8 -13.54 0.30 8.57
C PRO A 8 -13.73 -0.27 9.97
N LYS A 9 -12.62 -0.40 10.72
CA LYS A 9 -12.62 -0.79 12.14
C LYS A 9 -12.32 0.41 13.03
N ASP A 10 -12.64 0.28 14.31
CA ASP A 10 -12.45 1.35 15.31
C ASP A 10 -10.99 1.84 15.46
N ASN A 11 -10.01 1.03 15.05
CA ASN A 11 -8.58 1.36 15.13
C ASN A 11 -7.96 1.74 13.77
N ASP A 12 -8.79 1.90 12.74
CA ASP A 12 -8.35 2.32 11.41
C ASP A 12 -8.56 3.82 11.24
N ASN A 13 -7.56 4.49 10.70
CA ASN A 13 -7.71 5.84 10.20
C ASN A 13 -8.34 5.78 8.81
N VAL A 14 -9.47 6.48 8.68
CA VAL A 14 -10.24 6.58 7.43
C VAL A 14 -9.82 7.84 6.68
N TYR A 15 -9.37 7.65 5.43
CA TYR A 15 -9.02 8.75 4.52
C TYR A 15 -9.85 8.64 3.26
N ASP A 16 -10.82 9.53 3.12
CA ASP A 16 -11.56 9.69 1.86
C ASP A 16 -10.74 10.54 0.88
N GLN A 17 -10.44 9.95 -0.27
CA GLN A 17 -9.76 10.61 -1.38
C GLN A 17 -10.54 10.34 -2.68
N ASP A 18 -11.18 11.38 -3.19
CA ASP A 18 -12.07 11.32 -4.35
C ASP A 18 -13.18 10.27 -4.17
N ASP A 19 -13.17 9.22 -4.99
CA ASP A 19 -14.12 8.10 -4.97
C ASP A 19 -13.59 6.88 -4.21
N LEU A 20 -12.43 7.00 -3.53
CA LEU A 20 -11.76 5.91 -2.82
C LEU A 20 -11.59 6.23 -1.33
N THR A 21 -12.06 5.31 -0.50
CA THR A 21 -11.81 5.34 0.94
C THR A 21 -10.62 4.45 1.28
N PHE A 22 -9.59 5.02 1.90
CA PHE A 22 -8.43 4.29 2.38
C PHE A 22 -8.52 4.07 3.89
N LEU A 23 -8.32 2.83 4.30
CA LEU A 23 -8.29 2.42 5.70
C LEU A 23 -6.84 2.08 6.06
N VAL A 24 -6.31 2.75 7.09
CA VAL A 24 -4.95 2.49 7.56
C VAL A 24 -4.94 2.32 9.07
N GLU A 25 -4.55 1.13 9.52
CA GLU A 25 -4.38 0.84 10.94
C GLU A 25 -3.44 1.86 11.61
N GLU A 26 -3.83 2.39 12.76
CA GLU A 26 -3.06 3.42 13.48
C GLU A 26 -1.64 2.95 13.84
N GLY A 27 -1.47 1.67 14.16
CA GLY A 27 -0.15 1.06 14.42
C GLY A 27 0.77 1.10 13.19
N LEU A 28 0.22 0.93 11.99
CA LEU A 28 0.96 1.04 10.74
C LEU A 28 1.34 2.50 10.48
N MET A 29 0.44 3.46 10.68
CA MET A 29 0.76 4.89 10.51
C MET A 29 1.95 5.33 11.38
N ASN A 30 2.01 4.86 12.64
CA ASN A 30 3.13 5.13 13.54
C ASN A 30 4.46 4.57 13.04
N THR A 31 4.41 3.44 12.32
CA THR A 31 5.61 2.76 11.83
C THR A 31 6.03 3.28 10.45
N CYS A 32 5.06 3.55 9.55
CA CYS A 32 5.24 3.96 8.16
C CYS A 32 5.54 5.46 8.02
N GLY A 33 5.03 6.26 8.95
CA GLY A 33 4.86 7.69 8.77
C GLY A 33 3.85 7.99 7.66
N ALA A 34 4.11 9.02 6.85
CA ALA A 34 3.23 9.38 5.75
C ALA A 34 3.29 8.32 4.65
N ILE A 35 2.11 7.86 4.22
CA ILE A 35 1.92 6.89 3.15
C ILE A 35 1.44 7.63 1.90
N ARG A 36 2.08 7.38 0.77
CA ARG A 36 1.69 7.90 -0.54
C ARG A 36 1.31 6.76 -1.46
N VAL A 37 0.07 6.81 -1.94
CA VAL A 37 -0.48 5.87 -2.92
C VAL A 37 -0.53 6.57 -4.26
N GLU A 38 0.07 5.97 -5.28
CA GLU A 38 0.06 6.48 -6.65
C GLU A 38 -0.36 5.37 -7.61
N PHE A 39 -1.21 5.69 -8.57
CA PHE A 39 -1.49 4.78 -9.67
C PHE A 39 -0.45 5.00 -10.77
N ILE A 40 0.38 3.99 -11.02
CA ILE A 40 1.39 4.01 -12.07
C ILE A 40 0.76 3.33 -13.29
N ASP A 41 0.49 4.10 -14.33
CA ASP A 41 0.06 3.56 -15.61
C ASP A 41 1.27 3.35 -16.53
N ALA A 42 1.67 2.09 -16.69
CA ALA A 42 2.79 1.69 -17.56
C ALA A 42 2.33 0.67 -18.61
N GLY A 43 1.13 0.87 -19.18
CA GLY A 43 0.57 0.03 -20.23
C GLY A 43 0.22 -1.37 -19.73
N PRO A 44 0.90 -2.45 -20.13
CA PRO A 44 0.63 -3.80 -19.61
C PRO A 44 1.03 -3.98 -18.13
N ARG A 45 1.64 -2.97 -17.49
CA ARG A 45 2.13 -3.01 -16.10
C ARG A 45 1.54 -1.89 -15.25
N SER A 46 0.27 -1.58 -15.43
CA SER A 46 -0.41 -0.59 -14.59
C SER A 46 -0.71 -1.18 -13.21
N GLY A 47 -0.57 -0.38 -12.15
CA GLY A 47 -0.83 -0.82 -10.78
C GLY A 47 -0.64 0.28 -9.74
N PHE A 48 -0.97 -0.03 -8.49
CA PHE A 48 -0.77 0.88 -7.37
C PHE A 48 0.64 0.77 -6.81
N GLY A 49 1.38 1.88 -6.85
CA GLY A 49 2.62 2.08 -6.12
C GLY A 49 2.32 2.67 -4.74
N ILE A 50 2.83 2.04 -3.69
CA ILE A 50 2.68 2.52 -2.31
C ILE A 50 4.07 2.79 -1.76
N THR A 51 4.26 4.01 -1.26
CA THR A 51 5.53 4.44 -0.65
C THR A 51 5.26 5.00 0.73
N SER A 52 6.18 4.81 1.66
CA SER A 52 6.10 5.33 3.03
C SER A 52 7.33 6.17 3.33
N THR A 53 7.17 7.23 4.13
CA THR A 53 8.29 8.09 4.52
C THR A 53 9.33 7.35 5.36
N ASN A 54 8.86 6.43 6.20
CA ASN A 54 9.72 5.57 6.98
C ASN A 54 9.83 4.22 6.26
N SER A 55 11.05 3.75 6.05
CA SER A 55 11.29 2.44 5.45
C SER A 55 10.89 1.37 6.46
N ILE A 56 9.66 0.87 6.37
CA ILE A 56 9.34 -0.39 7.03
C ILE A 56 10.05 -1.48 6.25
N GLY A 57 11.12 -2.01 6.82
CA GLY A 57 11.79 -3.20 6.31
C GLY A 57 10.76 -4.33 6.20
N GLY A 58 10.20 -4.53 5.01
CA GLY A 58 9.02 -5.39 4.85
C GLY A 58 8.38 -5.25 3.47
N GLY A 59 9.13 -5.61 2.43
CA GLY A 59 8.57 -5.90 1.11
C GLY A 59 8.16 -4.67 0.31
N GLY A 60 9.17 -3.95 -0.20
CA GLY A 60 9.00 -3.23 -1.46
C GLY A 60 8.93 -4.27 -2.58
N CYS A 61 7.73 -4.56 -3.08
CA CYS A 61 7.58 -5.15 -4.40
C CYS A 61 7.78 -4.05 -5.46
N SER A 62 8.94 -3.40 -5.43
CA SER A 62 9.35 -2.52 -6.51
C SER A 62 9.76 -3.40 -7.68
N SER A 63 8.91 -3.38 -8.72
CA SER A 63 9.24 -3.71 -10.10
C SER A 63 9.76 -5.12 -10.40
N GLY A 64 8.86 -6.04 -10.78
CA GLY A 64 9.24 -7.17 -11.61
C GLY A 64 8.40 -8.42 -11.41
N SER A 65 7.49 -8.65 -12.36
CA SER A 65 7.02 -9.99 -12.76
C SER A 65 6.27 -10.83 -11.71
N CYS A 66 5.00 -11.10 -12.00
CA CYS A 66 4.42 -12.41 -11.73
C CYS A 66 5.21 -13.47 -12.54
N GLY A 67 6.35 -13.88 -11.99
CA GLY A 67 7.25 -14.85 -12.59
C GLY A 67 7.95 -15.61 -11.49
N SER A 68 7.34 -16.72 -11.07
CA SER A 68 7.98 -17.91 -10.50
C SER A 68 9.12 -17.70 -9.49
N GLY A 69 8.81 -17.88 -8.20
CA GLY A 69 9.77 -18.44 -7.25
C GLY A 69 10.20 -17.55 -6.09
N GLY A 70 9.90 -18.03 -4.88
CA GLY A 70 10.69 -17.76 -3.67
C GLY A 70 10.18 -16.63 -2.78
N CYS A 71 9.25 -16.94 -1.88
CA CYS A 71 9.24 -16.30 -0.56
C CYS A 71 10.28 -17.02 0.32
N GLY A 72 11.32 -16.29 0.70
CA GLY A 72 12.23 -16.64 1.79
C GLY A 72 11.98 -15.70 2.96
#